data_AF-A0A942JIN8-F1
#
_entry.id   AF-A0A942JIN8-F1
#
_cell.length_a   1.000
_cell.length_b   1.000
_cell.length_c   1.000
_cell.angle_alpha   90.00
_cell.angle_beta   90.00
_cell.angle_gamma   90.00
#
_symmetry.space_group_name_H-M   'P 1'
#
loop_
_entity.id
_entity.type
_entity.pdbx_description
1 polymer ?
#
loop_
_entity_poly.entity_id
_entity_poly.type
_entity_poly.pdbx_seq_one_letter_code
_entity_poly.pdbx_strand_id
1 'polypeptide(L)'
;MASAYTPGLLVAESIMVRKRRRLPIAGEVMVKIGDVVKPHDVIARTQIPGDPETINIANQLGLEGDEIMEFMVVKKGDSIKKGQPIAIKKSFFGLFKNEIVSTVDGTIDIISEVTGVVTMRRPSVPVSIPAYIHGKVVEILPREGVVIETPAALIQGIFGVGGETQGTLEFVAKDNSEILSGDKIKPEHKGKIIVGGSLVTAEALKRAAELGVAGLVAGGIIDKDLIEYLGHDIGVAITGAEDIPITVILTEGFGQINMADKTFSLLKSLNGKVASINGATQIRAGVMRPEIIVPSSELHSVMERDTEGGMEFGTPVRIIREPYFGKLATVNSLPPELHVIETGAKVRVLTAKLRSGEIVTIPRANVELIEG
;
A
#
# COMPACT_ATOMS: atom_id res chain seq x y z
N MET A 1 -2.54 -11.69 28.34
CA MET A 1 -3.09 -12.77 27.47
C MET A 1 -1.98 -13.40 26.64
N ALA A 2 -2.11 -14.67 26.27
CA ALA A 2 -1.12 -15.37 25.46
C ALA A 2 -1.29 -15.00 23.98
N SER A 3 -0.50 -14.03 23.48
CA SER A 3 -0.51 -13.68 22.06
C SER A 3 0.12 -14.78 21.21
N ALA A 4 -0.62 -15.31 20.24
CA ALA A 4 -0.04 -15.99 19.08
C ALA A 4 0.39 -14.95 18.06
N TYR A 5 1.28 -15.34 17.16
CA TYR A 5 1.38 -14.68 15.87
C TYR A 5 0.05 -14.95 15.15
N THR A 6 -0.71 -13.91 14.80
CA THR A 6 -1.90 -14.03 13.94
C THR A 6 -1.56 -13.50 12.55
N PRO A 7 -0.78 -14.23 11.73
CA PRO A 7 -0.60 -13.92 10.32
C PRO A 7 -1.78 -14.48 9.51
N GLY A 8 -3.00 -14.27 9.99
CA GLY A 8 -4.18 -14.56 9.18
C GLY A 8 -4.37 -13.41 8.22
N LEU A 9 -4.49 -13.70 6.92
CA LEU A 9 -5.21 -12.78 6.05
C LEU A 9 -6.63 -12.67 6.59
N LEU A 10 -7.10 -11.45 6.80
CA LEU A 10 -8.46 -11.22 7.27
C LEU A 10 -9.46 -11.45 6.14
N VAL A 11 -10.35 -12.42 6.33
CA VAL A 11 -11.52 -12.66 5.47
C VAL A 11 -12.77 -12.63 6.36
N ALA A 12 -13.50 -11.52 6.30
CA ALA A 12 -14.68 -11.27 7.13
C ALA A 12 -15.86 -10.83 6.26
N GLU A 13 -17.03 -11.45 6.46
CA GLU A 13 -18.26 -11.10 5.74
C GLU A 13 -18.85 -9.76 6.20
N SER A 14 -18.65 -9.41 7.48
CA SER A 14 -19.08 -8.14 8.05
C SER A 14 -18.14 -7.74 9.18
N ILE A 15 -17.48 -6.59 9.02
CA ILE A 15 -16.64 -5.96 10.04
C ILE A 15 -16.75 -4.43 9.91
N MET A 16 -16.50 -3.72 11.02
CA MET A 16 -16.30 -2.27 10.95
C MET A 16 -14.90 -1.96 10.44
N VAL A 17 -14.79 -1.55 9.17
CA VAL A 17 -13.52 -1.14 8.57
C VAL A 17 -13.24 0.31 8.93
N ARG A 18 -12.05 0.55 9.52
CA ARG A 18 -11.51 1.89 9.79
C ARG A 18 -10.38 2.20 8.81
N LYS A 19 -10.51 3.27 8.04
CA LYS A 19 -9.45 3.77 7.15
C LYS A 19 -8.98 5.13 7.58
N ARG A 20 -7.74 5.16 8.06
CA ARG A 20 -6.99 6.40 8.26
C ARG A 20 -6.49 6.90 6.91
N ARG A 21 -6.84 8.14 6.57
CA ARG A 21 -6.42 8.83 5.37
C ARG A 21 -5.60 10.04 5.80
N ARG A 22 -4.33 10.09 5.42
CA ARG A 22 -3.37 11.08 5.94
C ARG A 22 -2.52 11.67 4.81
N LEU A 23 -2.33 12.97 4.86
CA LEU A 23 -1.41 13.71 4.01
C LEU A 23 0.04 13.39 4.42
N PRO A 24 0.99 13.44 3.46
CA PRO A 24 2.41 13.23 3.76
C PRO A 24 3.03 14.39 4.56
N ILE A 25 2.44 15.58 4.47
CA ILE A 25 2.82 16.78 5.22
C ILE A 25 1.56 17.54 5.67
N ALA A 26 1.71 18.47 6.60
CA ALA A 26 0.59 19.29 7.06
C ALA A 26 -0.11 20.02 5.90
N GLY A 27 -1.44 20.09 5.95
CA GLY A 27 -2.29 20.71 4.95
C GLY A 27 -3.66 21.07 5.49
N GLU A 28 -4.66 21.00 4.62
CA GLU A 28 -6.05 21.36 4.89
C GLU A 28 -6.95 20.12 4.83
N VAL A 29 -7.77 19.93 5.87
CA VAL A 29 -8.82 18.91 5.89
C VAL A 29 -10.12 19.54 5.41
N MET A 30 -10.77 18.91 4.43
CA MET A 30 -11.90 19.49 3.67
C MET A 30 -13.28 18.99 4.12
N VAL A 31 -13.31 18.06 5.07
CA VAL A 31 -14.53 17.43 5.61
C VAL A 31 -14.54 17.53 7.13
N LYS A 32 -15.67 17.19 7.74
CA LYS A 32 -15.92 17.28 9.19
C LYS A 32 -16.47 15.97 9.74
N ILE A 33 -16.34 15.78 11.05
CA ILE A 33 -16.90 14.60 11.73
C ILE A 33 -18.39 14.49 11.43
N GLY A 34 -18.82 13.31 11.02
CA GLY A 34 -20.22 13.03 10.68
C GLY A 34 -20.52 13.03 9.19
N ASP A 35 -19.66 13.62 8.36
CA ASP A 35 -19.85 13.64 6.91
C ASP A 35 -19.82 12.22 6.33
N VAL A 36 -20.71 11.94 5.38
CA VAL A 36 -20.69 10.71 4.57
C VAL A 36 -19.96 11.01 3.27
N VAL A 37 -18.88 10.28 3.01
CA VAL A 37 -18.00 10.48 1.87
C VAL A 37 -18.11 9.33 0.88
N LYS A 38 -17.94 9.66 -0.39
CA LYS A 38 -17.73 8.70 -1.46
C LYS A 38 -16.23 8.52 -1.69
N PRO A 39 -15.80 7.33 -2.09
CA PRO A 39 -14.54 7.07 -2.76
C PRO A 39 -13.64 8.21 -3.25
N HIS A 40 -14.10 8.96 -4.26
CA HIS A 40 -13.33 9.93 -5.00
C HIS A 40 -13.44 11.34 -4.40
N ASP A 41 -14.20 11.50 -3.32
CA ASP A 41 -14.30 12.77 -2.61
C ASP A 41 -12.92 13.11 -2.03
N VAL A 42 -12.44 14.32 -2.33
CA VAL A 42 -11.20 14.83 -1.75
C VAL A 42 -11.47 15.23 -0.31
N ILE A 43 -10.80 14.55 0.62
CA ILE A 43 -11.00 14.74 2.06
C ILE A 43 -9.93 15.62 2.69
N ALA A 44 -8.74 15.71 2.08
CA ALA A 44 -7.68 16.61 2.50
C ALA A 44 -6.73 16.92 1.33
N ARG A 45 -6.04 18.05 1.41
CA ARG A 45 -5.07 18.51 0.40
C ARG A 45 -3.89 19.25 1.01
N THR A 46 -2.75 19.24 0.31
CA THR A 46 -1.56 20.01 0.64
C THR A 46 -0.77 20.38 -0.63
N GLN A 47 0.26 21.19 -0.48
CA GLN A 47 1.22 21.57 -1.52
C GLN A 47 2.60 21.07 -1.10
N ILE A 48 3.09 20.02 -1.77
CA ILE A 48 4.43 19.50 -1.49
C ILE A 48 5.45 20.45 -2.13
N PRO A 49 6.44 20.96 -1.38
CA PRO A 49 7.50 21.78 -1.95
C PRO A 49 8.20 21.05 -3.09
N GLY A 50 8.42 21.73 -4.21
CA GLY A 50 9.16 21.13 -5.33
C GLY A 50 10.60 20.81 -4.95
N ASP A 51 11.22 19.91 -5.72
CA ASP A 51 12.59 19.47 -5.48
C ASP A 51 13.57 20.64 -5.53
N PRO A 52 14.47 20.75 -4.52
CA PRO A 52 15.53 21.75 -4.55
C PRO A 52 16.63 21.34 -5.54
N GLU A 53 17.19 22.32 -6.22
CA GLU A 53 18.36 22.17 -7.09
C GLU A 53 19.36 23.28 -6.78
N THR A 54 20.64 22.91 -6.65
CA THR A 54 21.68 23.83 -6.21
C THR A 54 22.70 24.11 -7.30
N ILE A 55 23.14 25.37 -7.41
CA ILE A 55 24.26 25.76 -8.27
C ILE A 55 25.30 26.49 -7.40
N ASN A 56 26.57 26.12 -7.55
CA ASN A 56 27.68 26.81 -6.90
C ASN A 56 28.13 27.99 -7.78
N ILE A 57 27.63 29.18 -7.48
CA ILE A 57 27.90 30.42 -8.21
C ILE A 57 29.33 30.87 -8.00
N ALA A 58 29.82 30.80 -6.75
CA ALA A 58 31.20 31.16 -6.40
C ALA A 58 32.23 30.39 -7.23
N ASN A 59 32.09 29.07 -7.30
CA ASN A 59 32.98 28.22 -8.09
C ASN A 59 32.91 28.54 -9.59
N GLN A 60 31.70 28.72 -10.15
CA GLN A 60 31.52 28.97 -11.58
C GLN A 60 32.00 30.36 -12.02
N LEU A 61 31.96 31.37 -11.14
CA LEU A 61 32.43 32.73 -11.43
C LEU A 61 33.84 33.03 -10.91
N GLY A 62 34.47 32.09 -10.19
CA GLY A 62 35.74 32.29 -9.52
C GLY A 62 35.67 33.45 -8.51
N LEU A 63 34.74 33.34 -7.57
CA LEU A 63 34.47 34.30 -6.50
C LEU A 63 34.55 33.60 -5.14
N GLU A 64 34.75 34.37 -4.09
CA GLU A 64 34.47 33.93 -2.72
C GLU A 64 32.97 33.97 -2.44
N GLY A 65 32.54 33.27 -1.38
CA GLY A 65 31.11 33.12 -1.06
C GLY A 65 30.40 34.44 -0.81
N ASP A 66 31.06 35.39 -0.17
CA ASP A 66 30.54 36.71 0.22
C ASP A 66 30.49 37.69 -0.96
N GLU A 67 31.29 37.47 -1.99
CA GLU A 67 31.32 38.29 -3.21
C GLU A 67 30.15 38.01 -4.16
N ILE A 68 29.47 36.86 -4.05
CA ILE A 68 28.46 36.44 -5.05
C ILE A 68 27.32 37.44 -5.18
N MET A 69 26.96 38.14 -4.09
CA MET A 69 25.80 39.01 -4.03
C MET A 69 25.91 40.20 -4.99
N GLU A 70 27.13 40.64 -5.30
CA GLU A 70 27.37 41.72 -6.27
C GLU A 70 27.02 41.32 -7.72
N PHE A 71 26.98 40.02 -7.99
CA PHE A 71 26.77 39.47 -9.32
C PHE A 71 25.39 38.83 -9.49
N MET A 72 24.65 38.61 -8.40
CA MET A 72 23.30 38.08 -8.45
C MET A 72 22.36 39.08 -9.13
N VAL A 73 21.58 38.62 -10.10
CA VAL A 73 20.53 39.41 -10.78
C VAL A 73 19.11 39.03 -10.33
N VAL A 74 19.02 38.10 -9.39
CA VAL A 74 17.80 37.65 -8.72
C VAL A 74 18.04 37.62 -7.21
N LYS A 75 16.98 37.74 -6.42
CA LYS A 75 17.01 37.65 -4.97
C LYS A 75 16.17 36.47 -4.47
N LYS A 76 16.34 36.10 -3.21
CA LYS A 76 15.48 35.13 -2.52
C LYS A 76 14.01 35.52 -2.68
N GLY A 77 13.19 34.54 -3.08
CA GLY A 77 11.76 34.69 -3.35
C GLY A 77 11.41 35.03 -4.80
N ASP A 78 12.38 35.38 -5.64
CA ASP A 78 12.10 35.68 -7.05
C ASP A 78 11.71 34.41 -7.81
N SER A 79 10.69 34.53 -8.67
CA SER A 79 10.34 33.51 -9.66
C SER A 79 11.34 33.51 -10.81
N ILE A 80 11.74 32.31 -11.24
CA ILE A 80 12.73 32.09 -12.29
C ILE A 80 12.22 31.09 -13.32
N LYS A 81 12.65 31.25 -14.56
CA LYS A 81 12.47 30.25 -15.62
C LYS A 81 13.77 29.56 -15.96
N LYS A 82 13.70 28.32 -16.43
CA LYS A 82 14.86 27.60 -16.96
C LYS A 82 15.51 28.44 -18.07
N GLY A 83 16.82 28.64 -17.98
CA GLY A 83 17.61 29.46 -18.89
C GLY A 83 17.62 30.96 -18.56
N GLN A 84 16.86 31.43 -17.55
CA GLN A 84 16.93 32.81 -17.08
C GLN A 84 18.27 33.07 -16.38
N PRO A 85 19.02 34.14 -16.71
CA PRO A 85 20.20 34.53 -15.96
C PRO A 85 19.87 34.79 -14.47
N ILE A 86 20.66 34.19 -13.58
CA ILE A 86 20.56 34.35 -12.12
C ILE A 86 21.79 35.03 -11.53
N ALA A 87 22.95 34.94 -12.18
CA ALA A 87 24.15 35.72 -11.86
C ALA A 87 24.90 36.15 -13.12
N ILE A 88 25.45 37.36 -13.13
CA ILE A 88 26.16 37.93 -14.27
C ILE A 88 27.43 38.63 -13.79
N LYS A 89 28.60 38.11 -14.21
CA LYS A 89 29.90 38.77 -14.03
C LYS A 89 30.36 39.39 -15.34
N LYS A 90 30.56 40.71 -15.33
CA LYS A 90 31.09 41.47 -16.48
C LYS A 90 32.61 41.61 -16.34
N SER A 91 33.34 41.31 -17.40
CA SER A 91 34.81 41.40 -17.47
C SER A 91 35.26 42.29 -18.63
N PHE A 92 36.52 42.76 -18.59
CA PHE A 92 37.14 43.63 -19.61
C PHE A 92 36.25 44.81 -20.05
N PHE A 93 35.93 45.72 -19.13
CA PHE A 93 35.08 46.89 -19.40
C PHE A 93 33.70 46.54 -20.02
N GLY A 94 33.16 45.34 -19.73
CA GLY A 94 31.86 44.89 -20.21
C GLY A 94 31.87 44.16 -21.55
N LEU A 95 33.04 43.94 -22.16
CA LEU A 95 33.20 43.21 -23.42
C LEU A 95 32.88 41.71 -23.30
N PHE A 96 33.07 41.13 -22.11
CA PHE A 96 32.73 39.73 -21.84
C PHE A 96 31.74 39.62 -20.69
N LYS A 97 30.73 38.75 -20.85
CA LYS A 97 29.75 38.41 -19.81
C LYS A 97 29.84 36.93 -19.54
N ASN A 98 30.05 36.57 -18.28
CA ASN A 98 29.84 35.21 -17.81
C ASN A 98 28.47 35.17 -17.12
N GLU A 99 27.54 34.45 -17.71
CA GLU A 99 26.15 34.36 -17.24
C GLU A 99 25.91 32.95 -16.72
N ILE A 100 25.46 32.87 -15.46
CA ILE A 100 24.93 31.64 -14.90
C ILE A 100 23.42 31.73 -14.98
N VAL A 101 22.83 30.70 -15.56
CA VAL A 101 21.39 30.61 -15.78
C VAL A 101 20.74 29.61 -14.83
N SER A 102 19.46 29.80 -14.55
CA SER A 102 18.66 28.83 -13.83
C SER A 102 18.52 27.53 -14.64
N THR A 103 18.63 26.39 -13.98
CA THR A 103 18.43 25.06 -14.58
C THR A 103 16.98 24.58 -14.50
N VAL A 104 16.11 25.32 -13.80
CA VAL A 104 14.72 24.93 -13.51
C VAL A 104 13.75 26.10 -13.69
N ASP A 105 12.49 25.81 -13.96
CA ASP A 105 11.42 26.74 -13.62
C ASP A 105 11.18 26.66 -12.11
N GLY A 106 10.94 27.79 -11.43
CA GLY A 106 10.76 27.77 -9.98
C GLY A 106 10.96 29.11 -9.29
N THR A 107 11.53 29.06 -8.08
CA THR A 107 11.83 30.22 -7.24
C THR A 107 13.23 30.13 -6.63
N ILE A 108 13.85 31.27 -6.34
CA ILE A 108 15.10 31.30 -5.56
C ILE A 108 14.77 31.08 -4.08
N ASP A 109 15.21 29.96 -3.52
CA ASP A 109 14.89 29.56 -2.14
C ASP A 109 15.95 30.08 -1.15
N ILE A 110 17.22 29.84 -1.46
CA ILE A 110 18.34 30.21 -0.59
C ILE A 110 19.48 30.76 -1.45
N ILE A 111 20.12 31.83 -0.98
CA ILE A 111 21.41 32.31 -1.46
C ILE A 111 22.36 32.25 -0.25
N SER A 112 23.39 31.42 -0.32
CA SER A 112 24.36 31.25 0.77
C SER A 112 25.59 32.11 0.52
N GLU A 113 25.71 33.22 1.25
CA GLU A 113 26.89 34.10 1.25
C GLU A 113 28.13 33.45 1.88
N VAL A 114 27.97 32.32 2.60
CA VAL A 114 29.10 31.60 3.18
C VAL A 114 29.73 30.64 2.18
N THR A 115 28.90 29.95 1.38
CA THR A 115 29.38 28.87 0.49
C THR A 115 29.34 29.24 -0.99
N GLY A 116 28.74 30.37 -1.35
CA GLY A 116 28.57 30.74 -2.76
C GLY A 116 27.48 29.95 -3.49
N VAL A 117 26.67 29.16 -2.76
CA VAL A 117 25.68 28.24 -3.34
C VAL A 117 24.30 28.87 -3.35
N VAL A 118 23.64 28.80 -4.51
CA VAL A 118 22.24 29.21 -4.69
C VAL A 118 21.38 27.95 -4.80
N THR A 119 20.32 27.88 -4.00
CA THR A 119 19.29 26.85 -4.06
C THR A 119 18.06 27.40 -4.77
N MET A 120 17.67 26.75 -5.84
CA MET A 120 16.43 26.99 -6.59
C MET A 120 15.43 25.90 -6.23
N ARG A 121 14.15 26.25 -6.17
CA ARG A 121 13.08 25.30 -5.84
C ARG A 121 12.06 25.25 -6.95
N ARG A 122 11.81 24.05 -7.49
CA ARG A 122 10.74 23.81 -8.46
C ARG A 122 9.36 24.20 -7.88
N PRO A 123 8.35 24.49 -8.73
CA PRO A 123 7.00 24.75 -8.26
C PRO A 123 6.49 23.64 -7.34
N SER A 124 5.67 24.01 -6.34
CA SER A 124 5.05 23.02 -5.47
C SER A 124 4.09 22.13 -6.25
N VAL A 125 4.00 20.86 -5.85
CA VAL A 125 3.09 19.88 -6.44
C VAL A 125 1.84 19.76 -5.55
N PRO A 126 0.63 20.01 -6.09
CA PRO A 126 -0.59 19.79 -5.35
C PRO A 126 -0.78 18.30 -5.07
N VAL A 127 -1.09 17.96 -3.82
CA VAL A 127 -1.43 16.60 -3.42
C VAL A 127 -2.76 16.62 -2.70
N SER A 128 -3.68 15.79 -3.16
CA SER A 128 -4.98 15.56 -2.54
C SER A 128 -5.13 14.09 -2.23
N ILE A 129 -5.71 13.77 -1.07
CA ILE A 129 -6.03 12.40 -0.71
C ILE A 129 -7.54 12.16 -0.89
N PRO A 130 -7.95 11.14 -1.66
CA PRO A 130 -9.34 10.74 -1.75
C PRO A 130 -9.75 9.93 -0.51
N ALA A 131 -11.07 9.83 -0.28
CA ALA A 131 -11.66 9.02 0.78
C ALA A 131 -11.31 7.53 0.67
N TYR A 132 -11.11 7.04 -0.56
CA TYR A 132 -10.83 5.63 -0.92
C TYR A 132 -11.99 4.67 -0.68
N ILE A 133 -12.70 4.79 0.43
CA ILE A 133 -13.89 4.00 0.75
C ILE A 133 -15.14 4.87 0.87
N HIS A 134 -16.29 4.27 0.61
CA HIS A 134 -17.56 4.86 1.03
C HIS A 134 -17.71 4.68 2.54
N GLY A 135 -18.03 5.75 3.27
CA GLY A 135 -18.19 5.64 4.72
C GLY A 135 -18.44 6.98 5.39
N LYS A 136 -18.42 6.95 6.73
CA LYS A 136 -18.65 8.12 7.58
C LYS A 136 -17.33 8.58 8.20
N VAL A 137 -17.08 9.89 8.20
CA VAL A 137 -15.94 10.49 8.91
C VAL A 137 -16.20 10.43 10.41
N VAL A 138 -15.34 9.74 11.15
CA VAL A 138 -15.48 9.55 12.60
C VAL A 138 -14.42 10.27 13.43
N GLU A 139 -13.30 10.64 12.82
CA GLU A 139 -12.21 11.35 13.46
C GLU A 139 -11.58 12.34 12.48
N ILE A 140 -11.20 13.52 12.96
CA ILE A 140 -10.38 14.48 12.23
C ILE A 140 -8.97 14.46 12.84
N LEU A 141 -7.97 14.27 11.99
CA LEU A 141 -6.56 14.42 12.32
C LEU A 141 -6.15 15.86 11.93
N PRO A 142 -5.99 16.79 12.87
CA PRO A 142 -5.84 18.21 12.56
C PRO A 142 -4.69 18.46 11.58
N ARG A 143 -4.99 19.12 10.46
CA ARG A 143 -4.05 19.44 9.37
C ARG A 143 -3.42 18.23 8.68
N GLU A 144 -3.85 17.01 8.98
CA GLU A 144 -3.25 15.80 8.42
C GLU A 144 -4.25 14.97 7.63
N GLY A 145 -5.50 14.86 8.07
CA GLY A 145 -6.49 14.03 7.38
C GLY A 145 -7.62 13.58 8.29
N VAL A 146 -8.14 12.37 8.06
CA VAL A 146 -9.35 11.86 8.74
C VAL A 146 -9.31 10.35 8.94
N VAL A 147 -10.18 9.83 9.80
CA VAL A 147 -10.53 8.41 9.84
C VAL A 147 -11.95 8.21 9.34
N ILE A 148 -12.12 7.31 8.38
CA ILE A 148 -13.40 6.94 7.78
C ILE A 148 -13.78 5.54 8.27
N GLU A 149 -15.03 5.38 8.69
CA GLU A 149 -15.62 4.10 9.07
C GLU A 149 -16.65 3.62 8.06
N THR A 150 -16.65 2.32 7.81
CA THR A 150 -17.67 1.67 6.99
C THR A 150 -17.89 0.23 7.43
N PRO A 151 -19.14 -0.21 7.69
CA PRO A 151 -19.44 -1.63 7.79
C PRO A 151 -19.25 -2.27 6.42
N ALA A 152 -18.43 -3.30 6.33
CA ALA A 152 -18.10 -3.92 5.05
C ALA A 152 -17.70 -5.39 5.20
N ALA A 153 -17.82 -6.12 4.09
CA ALA A 153 -17.02 -7.31 3.89
C ALA A 153 -15.57 -6.88 3.60
N LEU A 154 -14.60 -7.58 4.22
CA LEU A 154 -13.18 -7.32 4.06
C LEU A 154 -12.45 -8.62 3.72
N ILE A 155 -11.71 -8.60 2.62
CA ILE A 155 -10.84 -9.69 2.19
C ILE A 155 -9.43 -9.14 2.02
N GLN A 156 -8.44 -9.73 2.68
CA GLN A 156 -7.03 -9.41 2.49
C GLN A 156 -6.34 -10.44 1.57
N GLY A 157 -5.53 -9.94 0.65
CA GLY A 157 -4.63 -10.76 -0.17
C GLY A 157 -3.26 -10.95 0.46
N ILE A 158 -2.53 -11.98 0.03
CA ILE A 158 -1.13 -12.19 0.41
C ILE A 158 -0.24 -11.13 -0.25
N PHE A 159 -0.52 -10.84 -1.52
CA PHE A 159 0.31 -10.02 -2.39
C PHE A 159 -0.54 -9.31 -3.44
N GLY A 160 -0.08 -8.16 -3.91
CA GLY A 160 -0.73 -7.39 -4.95
C GLY A 160 0.17 -6.31 -5.52
N VAL A 161 -0.28 -5.69 -6.61
CA VAL A 161 0.36 -4.55 -7.28
C VAL A 161 -0.70 -3.57 -7.76
N GLY A 162 -0.30 -2.33 -7.99
CA GLY A 162 -1.23 -1.27 -8.38
C GLY A 162 -1.94 -0.67 -7.17
N GLY A 163 -2.29 0.61 -7.31
CA GLY A 163 -2.79 1.42 -6.20
C GLY A 163 -4.26 1.20 -5.88
N GLU A 164 -4.84 2.23 -5.26
CA GLU A 164 -6.23 2.29 -4.88
C GLU A 164 -7.12 2.49 -6.11
N THR A 165 -8.15 1.66 -6.26
CA THR A 165 -9.16 1.79 -7.32
C THR A 165 -10.49 1.21 -6.87
N GLN A 166 -11.51 1.37 -7.72
CA GLN A 166 -12.86 0.90 -7.50
C GLN A 166 -13.48 0.35 -8.77
N GLY A 167 -14.42 -0.56 -8.55
CA GLY A 167 -15.26 -1.09 -9.60
C GLY A 167 -16.34 -1.98 -9.03
N THR A 168 -17.27 -2.35 -9.88
CA THR A 168 -18.22 -3.42 -9.57
C THR A 168 -17.50 -4.76 -9.66
N LEU A 169 -17.64 -5.61 -8.64
CA LEU A 169 -17.15 -6.98 -8.67
C LEU A 169 -17.89 -7.78 -9.74
N GLU A 170 -17.16 -8.47 -10.58
CA GLU A 170 -17.71 -9.41 -11.55
C GLU A 170 -16.95 -10.74 -11.50
N PHE A 171 -17.71 -11.77 -11.18
CA PHE A 171 -17.22 -13.12 -11.00
C PHE A 171 -17.27 -13.88 -12.32
N VAL A 172 -16.11 -14.27 -12.84
CA VAL A 172 -16.01 -14.90 -14.17
C VAL A 172 -15.53 -16.35 -14.12
N ALA A 173 -15.03 -16.79 -12.96
CA ALA A 173 -14.64 -18.16 -12.73
C ALA A 173 -15.84 -19.06 -12.42
N LYS A 174 -15.81 -20.31 -12.89
CA LYS A 174 -16.82 -21.34 -12.59
C LYS A 174 -16.63 -21.91 -11.19
N ASP A 175 -15.38 -22.15 -10.82
CA ASP A 175 -14.94 -22.71 -9.53
C ASP A 175 -13.58 -22.11 -9.12
N ASN A 176 -13.12 -22.43 -7.91
CA ASN A 176 -11.91 -21.86 -7.32
C ASN A 176 -10.60 -22.40 -7.94
N SER A 177 -10.69 -23.41 -8.79
CA SER A 177 -9.56 -24.00 -9.51
C SER A 177 -9.40 -23.48 -10.94
N GLU A 178 -10.38 -22.71 -11.43
CA GLU A 178 -10.36 -22.25 -12.81
C GLU A 178 -9.32 -21.14 -13.03
N ILE A 179 -8.52 -21.30 -14.08
CA ILE A 179 -7.54 -20.30 -14.52
C ILE A 179 -8.28 -19.13 -15.18
N LEU A 180 -7.90 -17.91 -14.79
CA LEU A 180 -8.32 -16.66 -15.40
C LEU A 180 -7.39 -16.33 -16.58
N SER A 181 -7.78 -16.79 -17.77
CA SER A 181 -7.12 -16.55 -19.05
C SER A 181 -7.67 -15.33 -19.79
N GLY A 182 -6.96 -14.88 -20.83
CA GLY A 182 -7.31 -13.66 -21.58
C GLY A 182 -8.70 -13.71 -22.24
N ASP A 183 -9.14 -14.85 -22.74
CA ASP A 183 -10.45 -15.03 -23.37
C ASP A 183 -11.63 -14.78 -22.42
N LYS A 184 -11.40 -14.89 -21.11
CA LYS A 184 -12.40 -14.54 -20.09
C LYS A 184 -12.53 -13.04 -19.88
N ILE A 185 -11.59 -12.22 -20.35
CA ILE A 185 -11.67 -10.76 -20.23
C ILE A 185 -12.36 -10.16 -21.46
N LYS A 186 -13.49 -9.49 -21.25
CA LYS A 186 -14.36 -8.99 -22.33
C LYS A 186 -14.51 -7.48 -22.29
N PRO A 187 -14.90 -6.82 -23.40
CA PRO A 187 -15.08 -5.36 -23.43
C PRO A 187 -16.08 -4.82 -22.39
N GLU A 188 -17.09 -5.61 -22.01
CA GLU A 188 -18.06 -5.28 -20.97
C GLU A 188 -17.48 -5.22 -19.55
N HIS A 189 -16.22 -5.67 -19.36
CA HIS A 189 -15.51 -5.67 -18.07
C HIS A 189 -14.83 -4.33 -17.76
N LYS A 190 -14.90 -3.34 -18.66
CA LYS A 190 -14.32 -2.01 -18.46
C LYS A 190 -14.82 -1.38 -17.15
N GLY A 191 -13.89 -0.91 -16.32
CA GLY A 191 -14.16 -0.29 -15.02
C GLY A 191 -14.64 -1.26 -13.92
N LYS A 192 -14.67 -2.57 -14.18
CA LYS A 192 -15.04 -3.59 -13.19
C LYS A 192 -13.83 -4.23 -12.54
N ILE A 193 -14.06 -4.93 -11.44
CA ILE A 193 -13.04 -5.74 -10.76
C ILE A 193 -13.38 -7.21 -11.03
N ILE A 194 -12.51 -7.91 -11.76
CA ILE A 194 -12.77 -9.27 -12.20
C ILE A 194 -12.20 -10.27 -11.20
N VAL A 195 -13.04 -11.21 -10.78
CA VAL A 195 -12.67 -12.27 -9.82
C VAL A 195 -12.53 -13.60 -10.56
N GLY A 196 -11.32 -14.16 -10.51
CA GLY A 196 -10.94 -15.46 -11.03
C GLY A 196 -10.88 -16.56 -9.96
N GLY A 197 -10.39 -17.75 -10.36
CA GLY A 197 -10.16 -18.90 -9.49
C GLY A 197 -8.70 -18.98 -9.07
N SER A 198 -7.94 -19.93 -9.63
CA SER A 198 -6.62 -20.33 -9.12
C SER A 198 -5.44 -19.49 -9.60
N LEU A 199 -5.52 -18.92 -10.80
CA LEU A 199 -4.36 -18.30 -11.44
C LEU A 199 -4.82 -17.20 -12.38
N VAL A 200 -4.14 -16.06 -12.38
CA VAL A 200 -4.23 -15.06 -13.45
C VAL A 200 -3.03 -15.20 -14.40
N THR A 201 -3.26 -15.18 -15.71
CA THR A 201 -2.20 -15.30 -16.73
C THR A 201 -1.72 -13.93 -17.23
N ALA A 202 -0.52 -13.88 -17.81
CA ALA A 202 -0.01 -12.68 -18.50
C ALA A 202 -0.99 -12.13 -19.55
N GLU A 203 -1.63 -13.00 -20.33
CA GLU A 203 -2.63 -12.63 -21.33
C GLU A 203 -3.86 -11.95 -20.72
N ALA A 204 -4.32 -12.43 -19.56
CA ALA A 204 -5.42 -11.82 -18.83
C ALA A 204 -5.05 -10.44 -18.29
N LEU A 205 -3.85 -10.28 -17.73
CA LEU A 205 -3.34 -8.98 -17.25
C LEU A 205 -3.28 -7.95 -18.38
N LYS A 206 -2.63 -8.31 -19.49
CA LYS A 206 -2.48 -7.45 -20.66
C LYS A 206 -3.83 -7.02 -21.21
N ARG A 207 -4.74 -7.97 -21.40
CA ARG A 207 -6.07 -7.69 -21.95
C ARG A 207 -6.94 -6.88 -21.01
N ALA A 208 -6.85 -7.11 -19.69
CA ALA A 208 -7.53 -6.30 -18.69
C ALA A 208 -7.06 -4.84 -18.71
N ALA A 209 -5.74 -4.63 -18.83
CA ALA A 209 -5.14 -3.31 -19.00
C ALA A 209 -5.61 -2.62 -20.29
N GLU A 210 -5.58 -3.30 -21.43
CA GLU A 210 -6.04 -2.77 -22.72
C GLU A 210 -7.52 -2.36 -22.71
N LEU A 211 -8.37 -3.13 -22.03
CA LEU A 211 -9.81 -2.89 -21.96
C LEU A 211 -10.22 -1.91 -20.83
N GLY A 212 -9.26 -1.48 -19.99
CA GLY A 212 -9.52 -0.58 -18.87
C GLY A 212 -10.37 -1.20 -17.77
N VAL A 213 -10.14 -2.48 -17.46
CA VAL A 213 -10.64 -3.15 -16.24
C VAL A 213 -10.06 -2.42 -15.02
N ALA A 214 -10.80 -2.27 -13.93
CA ALA A 214 -10.30 -1.59 -12.74
C ALA A 214 -9.30 -2.46 -11.96
N GLY A 215 -9.59 -3.75 -11.81
CA GLY A 215 -8.64 -4.68 -11.19
C GLY A 215 -8.97 -6.15 -11.38
N LEU A 216 -8.03 -7.01 -10.97
CA LEU A 216 -8.11 -8.47 -11.02
C LEU A 216 -7.86 -9.08 -9.65
N VAL A 217 -8.63 -10.11 -9.31
CA VAL A 217 -8.45 -10.90 -8.08
C VAL A 217 -8.32 -12.38 -8.46
N ALA A 218 -7.28 -13.06 -7.99
CA ALA A 218 -7.07 -14.49 -8.24
C ALA A 218 -6.38 -15.19 -7.06
N GLY A 219 -6.34 -16.51 -7.10
CA GLY A 219 -5.57 -17.36 -6.18
C GLY A 219 -4.07 -17.04 -6.25
N GLY A 220 -3.47 -17.20 -7.41
CA GLY A 220 -2.08 -16.81 -7.61
C GLY A 220 -1.71 -16.30 -9.01
N ILE A 221 -0.42 -16.12 -9.20
CA ILE A 221 0.21 -15.68 -10.45
C ILE A 221 1.53 -16.40 -10.67
N ILE A 222 1.95 -16.61 -11.92
CA ILE A 222 3.32 -17.03 -12.21
C ILE A 222 4.24 -15.81 -12.13
N ASP A 223 5.33 -15.89 -11.38
CA ASP A 223 6.28 -14.79 -11.18
C ASP A 223 6.76 -14.15 -12.50
N LYS A 224 7.09 -14.98 -13.48
CA LYS A 224 7.47 -14.52 -14.83
C LYS A 224 6.38 -13.69 -15.52
N ASP A 225 5.12 -14.07 -15.38
CA ASP A 225 3.99 -13.36 -15.99
C ASP A 225 3.83 -11.97 -15.35
N LEU A 226 4.07 -11.86 -14.04
CA LEU A 226 4.05 -10.59 -13.33
C LEU A 226 5.21 -9.68 -13.77
N ILE A 227 6.43 -10.22 -13.86
CA ILE A 227 7.61 -9.48 -14.32
C ILE A 227 7.40 -8.98 -15.75
N GLU A 228 6.87 -9.82 -16.64
CA GLU A 228 6.56 -9.43 -18.02
C GLU A 228 5.53 -8.30 -18.06
N TYR A 229 4.50 -8.37 -17.21
CA TYR A 229 3.47 -7.34 -17.13
C TYR A 229 4.00 -6.00 -16.57
N LEU A 230 4.85 -6.05 -15.55
CA LEU A 230 5.42 -4.85 -14.91
C LEU A 230 6.63 -4.27 -15.66
N GLY A 231 7.28 -5.06 -16.51
CA GLY A 231 8.52 -4.72 -17.19
C GLY A 231 9.76 -4.73 -16.30
N HIS A 232 9.65 -5.13 -15.03
CA HIS A 232 10.74 -5.21 -14.07
C HIS A 232 10.41 -6.17 -12.91
N ASP A 233 11.45 -6.55 -12.17
CA ASP A 233 11.32 -7.35 -10.93
C ASP A 233 10.97 -6.45 -9.74
N ILE A 234 10.01 -6.87 -8.92
CA ILE A 234 9.51 -6.16 -7.74
C ILE A 234 10.52 -6.21 -6.57
N GLY A 235 11.38 -7.24 -6.52
CA GLY A 235 12.40 -7.40 -5.49
C GLY A 235 11.83 -7.39 -4.07
N VAL A 236 12.12 -6.34 -3.28
CA VAL A 236 11.68 -6.22 -1.87
C VAL A 236 10.25 -5.69 -1.83
N ALA A 237 9.26 -6.59 -1.95
CA ALA A 237 7.80 -6.36 -1.96
C ALA A 237 7.29 -5.11 -1.20
N ILE A 238 7.44 -3.96 -1.84
CA ILE A 238 6.80 -2.68 -1.54
C ILE A 238 6.13 -2.28 -2.84
N THR A 239 4.81 -2.46 -2.88
CA THR A 239 4.02 -2.31 -4.09
C THR A 239 2.88 -1.31 -3.91
N GLY A 240 2.15 -1.03 -4.99
CA GLY A 240 1.00 -0.13 -5.03
C GLY A 240 1.28 1.25 -5.62
N ALA A 241 2.53 1.50 -6.00
CA ALA A 241 2.98 2.72 -6.68
C ALA A 241 3.48 2.42 -8.10
N GLU A 242 3.29 1.20 -8.60
CA GLU A 242 3.62 0.85 -9.98
C GLU A 242 2.78 1.68 -10.96
N ASP A 243 3.39 2.13 -12.04
CA ASP A 243 2.71 2.82 -13.13
C ASP A 243 1.99 1.82 -14.05
N ILE A 244 0.94 1.19 -13.50
CA ILE A 244 0.10 0.22 -14.20
C ILE A 244 -1.38 0.64 -14.15
N PRO A 245 -2.15 0.34 -15.21
CA PRO A 245 -3.53 0.82 -15.32
C PRO A 245 -4.55 0.02 -14.51
N ILE A 246 -4.16 -1.13 -13.93
CA ILE A 246 -5.07 -2.00 -13.17
C ILE A 246 -4.45 -2.41 -11.84
N THR A 247 -5.28 -2.65 -10.84
CA THR A 247 -4.86 -3.21 -9.55
C THR A 247 -5.01 -4.72 -9.55
N VAL A 248 -4.00 -5.45 -9.08
CA VAL A 248 -4.00 -6.92 -9.03
C VAL A 248 -3.87 -7.38 -7.59
N ILE A 249 -4.73 -8.28 -7.14
CA ILE A 249 -4.72 -8.86 -5.80
C ILE A 249 -4.66 -10.39 -5.90
N LEU A 250 -3.70 -10.97 -5.21
CA LEU A 250 -3.50 -12.40 -5.06
C LEU A 250 -3.88 -12.83 -3.66
N THR A 251 -4.80 -13.78 -3.58
CA THR A 251 -5.30 -14.30 -2.31
C THR A 251 -4.36 -15.34 -1.70
N GLU A 252 -3.64 -16.10 -2.53
CA GLU A 252 -2.77 -17.21 -2.09
C GLU A 252 -1.30 -17.07 -2.52
N GLY A 253 -0.96 -16.12 -3.41
CA GLY A 253 0.42 -15.72 -3.70
C GLY A 253 0.94 -16.21 -5.07
N PHE A 254 2.17 -16.74 -5.11
CA PHE A 254 2.85 -17.09 -6.37
C PHE A 254 2.72 -18.58 -6.70
N GLY A 255 2.43 -18.88 -7.96
CA GLY A 255 2.11 -20.21 -8.48
C GLY A 255 0.64 -20.34 -8.87
N GLN A 256 0.28 -21.49 -9.43
CA GLN A 256 -1.12 -21.87 -9.62
C GLN A 256 -1.66 -22.44 -8.32
N ILE A 257 -2.41 -21.62 -7.58
CA ILE A 257 -2.93 -21.99 -6.26
C ILE A 257 -4.42 -21.70 -6.23
N ASN A 258 -5.25 -22.70 -5.95
CA ASN A 258 -6.69 -22.51 -5.86
C ASN A 258 -7.02 -21.51 -4.75
N MET A 259 -7.88 -20.55 -5.07
CA MET A 259 -8.40 -19.62 -4.06
C MET A 259 -9.13 -20.41 -2.97
N ALA A 260 -8.89 -20.08 -1.69
CA ALA A 260 -9.56 -20.76 -0.58
C ALA A 260 -11.10 -20.69 -0.73
N ASP A 261 -11.80 -21.80 -0.45
CA ASP A 261 -13.26 -21.91 -0.64
C ASP A 261 -14.04 -20.81 0.09
N LYS A 262 -13.59 -20.42 1.30
CA LYS A 262 -14.18 -19.33 2.08
C LYS A 262 -14.09 -17.99 1.34
N THR A 263 -12.90 -17.65 0.86
CA THR A 263 -12.64 -16.42 0.10
C THR A 263 -13.44 -16.40 -1.22
N PHE A 264 -13.38 -17.51 -1.95
CA PHE A 264 -14.09 -17.67 -3.22
C PHE A 264 -15.61 -17.54 -3.03
N SER A 265 -16.18 -18.20 -2.02
CA SER A 265 -17.61 -18.15 -1.71
C SER A 265 -18.06 -16.76 -1.30
N LEU A 266 -17.27 -16.06 -0.47
CA LEU A 266 -17.57 -14.69 -0.06
C LEU A 266 -17.55 -13.75 -1.27
N LEU A 267 -16.48 -13.74 -2.08
CA LEU A 267 -16.40 -12.91 -3.28
C LEU A 267 -17.54 -13.20 -4.27
N LYS A 268 -17.94 -14.47 -4.40
CA LYS A 268 -19.08 -14.87 -5.22
C LYS A 268 -20.40 -14.31 -4.70
N SER A 269 -20.61 -14.30 -3.38
CA SER A 269 -21.79 -13.69 -2.77
C SER A 269 -21.87 -12.17 -2.95
N LEU A 270 -20.72 -11.52 -3.14
CA LEU A 270 -20.58 -10.08 -3.35
C LEU A 270 -20.60 -9.67 -4.84
N ASN A 271 -20.83 -10.62 -5.76
CA ASN A 271 -20.90 -10.35 -7.20
C ASN A 271 -21.94 -9.26 -7.52
N GLY A 272 -21.55 -8.28 -8.34
CA GLY A 272 -22.39 -7.13 -8.71
C GLY A 272 -22.38 -5.99 -7.68
N LYS A 273 -21.67 -6.12 -6.55
CA LYS A 273 -21.47 -5.03 -5.58
C LYS A 273 -20.25 -4.19 -5.94
N VAL A 274 -20.27 -2.91 -5.55
CA VAL A 274 -19.12 -2.01 -5.72
C VAL A 274 -18.10 -2.28 -4.62
N ALA A 275 -16.84 -2.48 -5.01
CA ALA A 275 -15.71 -2.68 -4.10
C ALA A 275 -14.67 -1.56 -4.25
N SER A 276 -14.02 -1.23 -3.14
CA SER A 276 -12.77 -0.48 -3.13
C SER A 276 -11.63 -1.48 -2.93
N ILE A 277 -10.61 -1.43 -3.79
CA ILE A 277 -9.47 -2.35 -3.74
C ILE A 277 -8.16 -1.58 -3.71
N ASN A 278 -7.15 -2.17 -3.06
CA ASN A 278 -5.78 -1.65 -3.07
C ASN A 278 -4.82 -2.84 -3.21
N GLY A 279 -3.92 -2.79 -4.18
CA GLY A 279 -2.92 -3.82 -4.42
C GLY A 279 -1.66 -3.66 -3.57
N ALA A 280 -1.50 -2.53 -2.88
CA ALA A 280 -0.29 -2.22 -2.13
C ALA A 280 0.05 -3.29 -1.08
N THR A 281 1.26 -3.82 -1.19
CA THR A 281 1.82 -4.84 -0.30
C THR A 281 3.10 -4.29 0.32
N GLN A 282 3.23 -4.41 1.64
CA GLN A 282 4.45 -4.08 2.36
C GLN A 282 4.68 -5.12 3.45
N ILE A 283 5.76 -5.87 3.34
CA ILE A 283 6.05 -7.01 4.25
C ILE A 283 6.86 -6.63 5.49
N ARG A 284 7.58 -5.50 5.45
CA ARG A 284 8.40 -4.96 6.55
C ARG A 284 7.66 -3.85 7.30
N ALA A 285 8.34 -3.16 8.22
CA ALA A 285 7.81 -2.09 9.08
C ALA A 285 6.62 -1.32 8.47
N GLY A 286 5.49 -1.25 9.18
CA GLY A 286 4.24 -0.72 8.61
C GLY A 286 3.61 -1.69 7.61
N VAL A 287 3.40 -2.95 8.04
CA VAL A 287 2.87 -4.03 7.20
C VAL A 287 1.56 -3.58 6.55
N MET A 288 1.52 -3.67 5.22
CA MET A 288 0.34 -3.39 4.41
C MET A 288 0.01 -4.64 3.60
N ARG A 289 -1.27 -5.00 3.60
CA ARG A 289 -1.78 -6.09 2.79
C ARG A 289 -2.71 -5.53 1.74
N PRO A 290 -2.72 -6.10 0.53
CA PRO A 290 -3.77 -5.84 -0.42
C PRO A 290 -5.12 -6.15 0.19
N GLU A 291 -6.13 -5.42 -0.23
CA GLU A 291 -7.44 -5.52 0.37
C GLU A 291 -8.57 -5.28 -0.63
N ILE A 292 -9.70 -5.91 -0.34
CA ILE A 292 -10.97 -5.77 -1.03
C ILE A 292 -12.01 -5.42 0.02
N ILE A 293 -12.62 -4.25 -0.12
CA ILE A 293 -13.60 -3.70 0.81
C ILE A 293 -14.91 -3.53 0.05
N VAL A 294 -15.94 -4.26 0.46
CA VAL A 294 -17.29 -4.15 -0.11
C VAL A 294 -18.22 -3.58 0.96
N PRO A 295 -18.57 -2.27 0.87
CA PRO A 295 -19.47 -1.65 1.84
C PRO A 295 -20.82 -2.37 1.92
N SER A 296 -21.30 -2.55 3.15
CA SER A 296 -22.62 -3.09 3.47
C SER A 296 -23.51 -1.98 4.01
N SER A 297 -24.79 -1.97 3.64
CA SER A 297 -25.80 -1.12 4.28
C SER A 297 -26.23 -1.65 5.65
N GLU A 298 -25.97 -2.92 5.93
CA GLU A 298 -26.42 -3.62 7.12
C GLU A 298 -25.24 -3.90 8.05
N LEU A 299 -25.26 -3.25 9.21
CA LEU A 299 -24.52 -3.68 10.40
C LEU A 299 -25.21 -4.94 10.95
N HIS A 300 -25.07 -6.09 10.27
CA HIS A 300 -25.28 -7.35 10.98
C HIS A 300 -24.28 -7.40 12.13
N SER A 301 -24.74 -7.73 13.33
CA SER A 301 -24.01 -7.74 14.61
C SER A 301 -22.51 -7.81 14.36
N VAL A 302 -21.86 -6.63 14.34
CA VAL A 302 -20.42 -6.56 14.10
C VAL A 302 -19.81 -7.41 15.18
N MET A 303 -19.12 -8.47 14.79
CA MET A 303 -18.19 -9.10 15.71
C MET A 303 -17.12 -8.05 15.94
N GLU A 304 -17.29 -7.25 17.01
CA GLU A 304 -16.19 -6.53 17.62
C GLU A 304 -15.17 -7.60 17.99
N ARG A 305 -14.19 -7.80 17.11
CA ARG A 305 -13.01 -8.53 17.52
C ARG A 305 -12.21 -7.58 18.39
N ASP A 306 -12.13 -7.93 19.66
CA ASP A 306 -10.88 -7.77 20.39
C ASP A 306 -9.77 -8.31 19.47
N THR A 307 -8.99 -7.40 18.90
CA THR A 307 -7.71 -7.71 18.28
C THR A 307 -6.71 -8.34 19.27
N GLU A 308 -7.15 -8.57 20.51
CA GLU A 308 -6.50 -9.33 21.58
C GLU A 308 -7.05 -10.75 21.75
N GLY A 309 -7.52 -11.40 20.66
CA GLY A 309 -7.84 -12.83 20.67
C GLY A 309 -6.61 -13.67 21.02
N GLY A 310 -6.38 -13.86 22.33
CA GLY A 310 -5.32 -14.71 22.83
C GLY A 310 -5.55 -16.16 22.44
N MET A 311 -4.47 -16.95 22.36
CA MET A 311 -4.62 -18.40 22.39
C MET A 311 -5.22 -18.80 23.74
N GLU A 312 -6.16 -19.73 23.71
CA GLU A 312 -6.70 -20.41 24.88
C GLU A 312 -6.80 -21.91 24.63
N PHE A 313 -7.21 -22.67 25.64
CA PHE A 313 -7.44 -24.10 25.47
C PHE A 313 -8.50 -24.34 24.39
N GLY A 314 -8.25 -25.25 23.45
CA GLY A 314 -9.19 -25.55 22.37
C GLY A 314 -9.04 -24.69 21.13
N THR A 315 -8.21 -23.64 21.13
CA THR A 315 -7.99 -22.80 19.93
C THR A 315 -7.34 -23.61 18.81
N PRO A 316 -7.89 -23.62 17.57
CA PRO A 316 -7.26 -24.27 16.43
C PRO A 316 -6.07 -23.45 15.92
N VAL A 317 -4.94 -24.13 15.67
CA VAL A 317 -3.69 -23.52 15.24
C VAL A 317 -3.04 -24.34 14.12
N ARG A 318 -2.31 -23.67 13.22
CA ARG A 318 -1.41 -24.31 12.25
C ARG A 318 0.03 -24.07 12.69
N ILE A 319 0.84 -25.12 12.61
CA ILE A 319 2.26 -25.01 12.97
C ILE A 319 3.04 -24.53 11.75
N ILE A 320 3.79 -23.44 11.91
CA ILE A 320 4.51 -22.74 10.82
C ILE A 320 6.02 -22.94 10.86
N ARG A 321 6.52 -23.91 11.65
CA ARG A 321 7.93 -24.30 11.68
C ARG A 321 8.10 -25.82 11.80
N GLU A 322 9.24 -26.30 11.33
CA GLU A 322 9.72 -27.66 11.59
C GLU A 322 9.81 -27.94 13.11
N PRO A 323 9.64 -29.20 13.55
CA PRO A 323 9.48 -30.42 12.75
C PRO A 323 8.01 -30.73 12.36
N TYR A 324 7.08 -29.83 12.67
CA TYR A 324 5.64 -30.07 12.48
C TYR A 324 5.02 -29.10 11.46
N PHE A 325 5.82 -28.55 10.56
CA PHE A 325 5.40 -27.53 9.60
C PHE A 325 4.14 -27.96 8.81
N GLY A 326 3.16 -27.06 8.70
CA GLY A 326 1.90 -27.27 8.00
C GLY A 326 0.87 -28.12 8.77
N LYS A 327 1.24 -28.79 9.88
CA LYS A 327 0.29 -29.60 10.64
C LYS A 327 -0.73 -28.75 11.38
N LEU A 328 -1.97 -29.20 11.36
CA LEU A 328 -3.08 -28.63 12.12
C LEU A 328 -3.12 -29.24 13.52
N ALA A 329 -3.32 -28.38 14.52
CA ALA A 329 -3.35 -28.76 15.92
C ALA A 329 -4.39 -27.95 16.69
N THR A 330 -4.70 -28.39 17.91
CA THR A 330 -5.56 -27.67 18.85
C THR A 330 -4.76 -27.36 20.10
N VAL A 331 -4.80 -26.12 20.59
CA VAL A 331 -4.08 -25.73 21.81
C VAL A 331 -4.58 -26.57 22.98
N ASN A 332 -3.65 -27.30 23.60
CA ASN A 332 -3.89 -28.19 24.73
C ASN A 332 -3.52 -27.54 26.07
N SER A 333 -2.52 -26.65 26.11
CA SER A 333 -2.25 -25.81 27.29
C SER A 333 -1.30 -24.67 26.95
N LEU A 334 -1.27 -23.65 27.81
CA LEU A 334 -0.40 -22.48 27.69
C LEU A 334 0.44 -22.32 28.97
N PRO A 335 1.55 -23.07 29.10
CA PRO A 335 2.41 -22.96 30.27
C PRO A 335 2.86 -21.50 30.48
N PRO A 336 2.78 -20.97 31.72
CA PRO A 336 3.20 -19.60 32.02
C PRO A 336 4.73 -19.45 32.05
N GLU A 337 5.44 -20.55 32.32
CA GLU A 337 6.90 -20.59 32.44
C GLU A 337 7.60 -20.58 31.08
N LEU A 338 8.72 -19.86 31.00
CA LEU A 338 9.58 -19.89 29.83
C LEU A 338 10.29 -21.24 29.73
N HIS A 339 10.28 -21.83 28.54
CA HIS A 339 10.99 -23.07 28.26
C HIS A 339 12.27 -22.80 27.50
N VAL A 340 13.33 -23.54 27.82
CA VAL A 340 14.59 -23.52 27.09
C VAL A 340 14.43 -24.40 25.85
N ILE A 341 14.60 -23.82 24.67
CA ILE A 341 14.63 -24.57 23.41
C ILE A 341 16.08 -24.98 23.08
N GLU A 342 16.25 -25.81 22.05
CA GLU A 342 17.56 -26.38 21.64
C GLU A 342 18.66 -25.32 21.43
N THR A 343 18.29 -24.12 20.99
CA THR A 343 19.22 -23.00 20.81
C THR A 343 19.69 -22.36 22.12
N GLY A 344 19.20 -22.83 23.27
CA GLY A 344 19.45 -22.24 24.60
C GLY A 344 18.55 -21.03 24.92
N ALA A 345 17.75 -20.56 23.96
CA ALA A 345 16.85 -19.42 24.17
C ALA A 345 15.69 -19.79 25.11
N LYS A 346 15.31 -18.87 25.99
CA LYS A 346 14.13 -18.99 26.87
C LYS A 346 12.92 -18.37 26.19
N VAL A 347 11.96 -19.18 25.77
CA VAL A 347 10.80 -18.74 25.00
C VAL A 347 9.48 -19.17 25.64
N ARG A 348 8.40 -18.46 25.31
CA ARG A 348 7.05 -18.89 25.67
C ARG A 348 6.62 -20.02 24.73
N VAL A 349 6.08 -21.09 25.30
CA VAL A 349 5.58 -22.25 24.55
C VAL A 349 4.08 -22.43 24.75
N LEU A 350 3.50 -23.28 23.93
CA LEU A 350 2.20 -23.91 24.10
C LEU A 350 2.36 -25.42 23.95
N THR A 351 1.45 -26.19 24.54
CA THR A 351 1.28 -27.58 24.11
C THR A 351 0.12 -27.65 23.11
N ALA A 352 0.29 -28.37 22.02
CA ALA A 352 -0.70 -28.53 20.97
C ALA A 352 -1.00 -30.02 20.78
N LYS A 353 -2.27 -30.38 20.65
CA LYS A 353 -2.69 -31.71 20.25
C LYS A 353 -2.80 -31.77 18.74
N LEU A 354 -1.94 -32.55 18.10
CA LEU A 354 -2.00 -32.82 16.66
C LEU A 354 -3.25 -33.66 16.32
N ARG A 355 -3.67 -33.66 15.05
CA ARG A 355 -4.74 -34.56 14.57
C ARG A 355 -4.45 -36.05 14.80
N SER A 356 -3.17 -36.43 14.87
CA SER A 356 -2.75 -37.80 15.23
C SER A 356 -3.06 -38.18 16.68
N GLY A 357 -3.43 -37.21 17.53
CA GLY A 357 -3.64 -37.39 18.96
C GLY A 357 -2.40 -37.11 19.83
N GLU A 358 -1.22 -36.99 19.20
CA GLU A 358 0.05 -36.64 19.85
C GLU A 358 0.01 -35.22 20.43
N ILE A 359 0.54 -35.04 21.65
CA ILE A 359 0.69 -33.73 22.28
C ILE A 359 2.15 -33.29 22.16
N VAL A 360 2.36 -32.13 21.54
CA VAL A 360 3.69 -31.59 21.25
C VAL A 360 3.87 -30.22 21.90
N THR A 361 5.11 -29.89 22.30
CA THR A 361 5.44 -28.58 22.88
C THR A 361 6.10 -27.70 21.82
N ILE A 362 5.54 -26.52 21.57
CA ILE A 362 5.93 -25.66 20.45
C ILE A 362 6.09 -24.21 20.94
N PRO A 363 7.14 -23.47 20.52
CA PRO A 363 7.22 -22.04 20.73
C PRO A 363 5.98 -21.33 20.19
N ARG A 364 5.40 -20.39 20.95
CA ARG A 364 4.19 -19.66 20.52
C ARG A 364 4.37 -18.90 19.21
N ALA A 365 5.61 -18.50 18.90
CA ALA A 365 5.96 -17.84 17.65
C ALA A 365 5.94 -18.78 16.42
N ASN A 366 5.85 -20.09 16.65
CA ASN A 366 5.89 -21.11 15.60
C ASN A 366 4.49 -21.65 15.27
N VAL A 367 3.43 -20.98 15.73
CA VAL A 367 2.05 -21.29 15.36
C VAL A 367 1.34 -20.05 14.84
N GLU A 368 0.37 -20.26 13.96
CA GLU A 368 -0.60 -19.27 13.54
C GLU A 368 -2.01 -19.73 13.96
N LEU A 369 -2.87 -18.77 14.32
CA LEU A 369 -4.29 -19.05 14.55
C LEU A 369 -4.96 -19.41 13.22
N ILE A 370 -5.85 -20.41 13.24
CA ILE A 370 -6.69 -20.73 12.08
C ILE A 370 -8.05 -20.10 12.33
N GLU A 371 -8.43 -19.12 11.52
CA GLU A 371 -9.78 -18.57 11.55
C GLU A 371 -10.75 -19.55 10.87
N GLY A 372 -11.73 -20.03 11.63
CA GLY A 372 -12.84 -20.85 11.14
C GLY A 372 -13.74 -20.13 10.17
#